data_AF-A7RAE6-F1
#
_entry.id   AF-A7RAE6-F1
#
_cell.length_a   1.000
_cell.length_b   1.000
_cell.length_c   1.000
_cell.angle_alpha   90.00
_cell.angle_beta   90.00
_cell.angle_gamma   90.00
#
_symmetry.space_group_name_H-M   'P 1'
#
loop_
_entity.id
_entity.type
_entity.pdbx_description
1 polymer ?
#
loop_
_entity_poly.entity_id
_entity_poly.type
_entity_poly.pdbx_seq_one_letter_code
_entity_poly.pdbx_strand_id
1 'polypeptide(L)'
;YTSGTTGKPKGVMISHRSLATSSIAHGNAFLMDVNSRVIQLASYAFDLAVLENLTSLVMGACVCIPSDTQKQDFVGSVAAFQANWAFFTPAVARVFDPSDFKTLRTLVVGGEAITKKELSTWRSTVNLILAYGPTE
;
A
#
# COMPACT_ATOMS: atom_id res chain seq x y z
N TYR A 1 -7.58 -12.82 8.98
CA TYR A 1 -8.76 -12.93 9.84
C TYR A 1 -9.30 -11.53 10.08
N THR A 2 -10.62 -11.36 10.10
CA THR A 2 -11.30 -10.06 10.29
C THR A 2 -12.19 -10.09 11.53
N SER A 3 -12.57 -8.92 12.04
CA SER A 3 -13.49 -8.82 13.17
C SER A 3 -14.86 -9.39 12.79
N GLY A 4 -15.35 -10.34 13.58
CA GLY A 4 -16.69 -10.91 13.41
C GLY A 4 -17.72 -10.17 14.26
N THR A 5 -18.92 -9.98 13.73
CA THR A 5 -20.06 -9.39 14.45
C THR A 5 -20.47 -10.16 15.71
N THR A 6 -20.04 -11.43 15.83
CA THR A 6 -20.29 -12.31 16.98
C THR A 6 -19.17 -12.26 18.03
N GLY A 7 -18.16 -11.40 17.86
CA GLY A 7 -16.97 -11.33 18.72
C GLY A 7 -15.91 -12.41 18.44
N LYS A 8 -16.23 -13.41 17.61
CA LYS A 8 -15.26 -14.40 17.14
C LYS A 8 -14.68 -13.97 15.78
N PRO A 9 -13.34 -13.91 15.61
CA PRO A 9 -12.74 -13.56 14.33
C PRO A 9 -13.18 -14.50 13.21
N LYS A 10 -13.41 -13.94 12.02
CA LYS A 10 -13.75 -14.71 10.81
C LYS A 10 -12.52 -14.86 9.94
N GLY A 11 -12.27 -16.07 9.44
CA GLY A 11 -11.21 -16.32 8.47
C GLY A 11 -11.75 -16.05 7.06
N VAL A 12 -11.11 -15.16 6.33
CA VAL A 12 -11.36 -14.97 4.89
C VAL A 12 -10.32 -15.81 4.14
N MET A 13 -10.79 -16.78 3.36
CA MET A 13 -9.92 -17.65 2.58
C MET A 13 -9.83 -17.15 1.15
N ILE A 14 -8.67 -16.61 0.78
CA ILE A 14 -8.39 -16.17 -0.59
C ILE A 14 -7.73 -17.29 -1.36
N SER A 15 -8.35 -17.68 -2.48
CA SER A 15 -7.79 -18.71 -3.36
C SER A 15 -6.59 -18.17 -4.13
N HIS A 16 -5.65 -19.05 -4.50
CA HIS A 16 -4.53 -18.68 -5.38
C HIS A 16 -5.00 -18.08 -6.71
N ARG A 17 -6.09 -18.61 -7.28
CA ARG A 17 -6.68 -18.09 -8.53
C ARG A 17 -7.11 -16.64 -8.33
N SER A 18 -7.87 -16.36 -7.27
CA SER A 18 -8.38 -15.02 -6.95
C SER A 18 -7.22 -14.04 -6.83
N LEU A 19 -6.21 -14.38 -6.03
CA LEU A 19 -5.00 -13.58 -5.85
C LEU A 19 -4.27 -13.33 -7.17
N ALA A 20 -3.97 -14.38 -7.94
CA ALA A 20 -3.21 -14.24 -9.18
C ALA A 20 -3.93 -13.33 -10.19
N THR A 21 -5.25 -13.48 -10.33
CA THR A 21 -6.03 -12.65 -11.25
C THR A 21 -6.19 -11.21 -10.75
N SER A 22 -6.42 -11.01 -9.45
CA SER A 22 -6.57 -9.67 -8.89
C SER A 22 -5.25 -8.91 -8.89
N SER A 23 -4.13 -9.56 -8.58
CA SER A 23 -2.79 -8.97 -8.63
C SER A 23 -2.47 -8.38 -10.00
N ILE A 24 -2.76 -9.09 -11.09
CA ILE A 24 -2.56 -8.56 -12.45
C ILE A 24 -3.50 -7.38 -12.71
N ALA A 25 -4.77 -7.49 -12.35
CA ALA A 25 -5.76 -6.45 -12.60
C ALA A 25 -5.45 -5.16 -11.83
N HIS A 26 -5.33 -5.25 -10.50
CA HIS A 26 -5.08 -4.08 -9.66
C HIS A 26 -3.63 -3.59 -9.77
N GLY A 27 -2.67 -4.45 -10.11
CA GLY A 27 -1.25 -4.04 -10.22
C GLY A 27 -1.07 -3.06 -11.35
N ASN A 28 -1.66 -3.37 -12.51
CA ASN A 28 -1.72 -2.46 -13.65
C ASN A 28 -2.52 -1.18 -13.32
N ALA A 29 -3.69 -1.31 -12.69
CA ALA A 29 -4.51 -0.16 -12.31
C ALA A 29 -3.82 0.76 -11.28
N PHE A 30 -2.94 0.21 -10.45
CA PHE A 30 -2.16 0.93 -9.44
C PHE A 30 -0.79 1.39 -9.94
N LEU A 31 -0.56 1.35 -11.26
CA LEU A 31 0.68 1.79 -11.91
C LEU A 31 1.93 1.10 -11.32
N MET A 32 1.79 -0.18 -10.97
CA MET A 32 2.89 -1.00 -10.49
C MET A 32 3.50 -1.75 -11.67
N ASP A 33 4.82 -1.67 -11.80
CA ASP A 33 5.60 -2.24 -12.90
C ASP A 33 6.97 -2.74 -12.42
N VAL A 34 7.80 -3.22 -13.34
CA VAL A 34 9.15 -3.74 -13.05
C VAL A 34 10.12 -2.68 -12.48
N ASN A 35 9.82 -1.40 -12.63
CA ASN A 35 10.63 -0.30 -12.06
C ASN A 35 10.12 0.13 -10.69
N SER A 36 9.00 -0.44 -10.24
CA SER A 36 8.39 -0.10 -8.96
C SER A 36 9.20 -0.67 -7.81
N ARG A 37 9.37 0.16 -6.77
CA ARG A 37 10.04 -0.15 -5.52
C ARG A 37 9.03 0.12 -4.41
N VAL A 38 8.32 -0.92 -4.02
CA VAL A 38 7.16 -0.89 -3.13
C VAL A 38 7.63 -0.93 -1.68
N ILE A 39 7.37 0.13 -0.92
CA ILE A 39 7.68 0.14 0.52
C ILE A 39 6.65 -0.72 1.27
N GLN A 40 7.12 -1.71 2.02
CA GLN A 40 6.30 -2.57 2.85
C GLN A 40 6.00 -1.84 4.17
N LEU A 41 4.74 -1.51 4.41
CA LEU A 41 4.29 -0.79 5.61
C LEU A 41 3.21 -1.55 6.36
N ALA A 42 2.28 -2.19 5.66
CA ALA A 42 1.13 -2.84 6.26
C ALA A 42 1.53 -3.94 7.26
N SER A 43 0.74 -4.11 8.33
CA SER A 43 0.87 -5.29 9.18
C SER A 43 0.58 -6.55 8.37
N TYR A 44 1.31 -7.65 8.60
CA TYR A 44 1.02 -8.95 7.99
C TYR A 44 -0.35 -9.53 8.38
N ALA A 45 -1.00 -8.95 9.40
CA ALA A 45 -2.38 -9.27 9.73
C ALA A 45 -3.41 -8.58 8.82
N PHE A 46 -2.98 -7.64 7.98
CA PHE A 46 -3.82 -6.90 7.03
C PHE A 46 -3.55 -7.37 5.59
N ASP A 47 -4.60 -7.47 4.79
CA ASP A 47 -4.52 -7.95 3.40
C ASP A 47 -3.70 -7.04 2.48
N LEU A 48 -3.56 -5.74 2.82
CA LEU A 48 -2.62 -4.86 2.13
C LEU A 48 -1.18 -5.38 2.14
N ALA A 49 -0.75 -6.13 3.15
CA ALA A 49 0.57 -6.76 3.12
C ALA A 49 0.68 -7.81 2.00
N VAL A 50 -0.42 -8.48 1.64
CA VAL A 50 -0.46 -9.38 0.48
C VAL A 50 -0.31 -8.60 -0.82
N LEU A 51 -0.90 -7.41 -0.92
CA LEU A 51 -0.69 -6.51 -2.06
C LEU A 51 0.76 -6.06 -2.13
N GLU A 52 1.28 -5.44 -1.07
CA GLU A 52 2.64 -4.90 -1.01
C GLU A 52 3.72 -5.95 -1.31
N ASN A 53 3.47 -7.22 -0.96
CA ASN A 53 4.41 -8.30 -1.19
C ASN A 53 4.11 -9.08 -2.48
N LEU A 54 2.98 -9.78 -2.55
CA LEU A 54 2.72 -10.74 -3.63
C LEU A 54 2.34 -10.06 -4.94
N THR A 55 1.60 -8.96 -4.90
CA THR A 55 1.31 -8.21 -6.14
C THR A 55 2.59 -7.61 -6.70
N SER A 56 3.45 -7.06 -5.85
CA SER A 56 4.77 -6.56 -6.26
C SER A 56 5.58 -7.63 -6.99
N LEU A 57 5.66 -8.84 -6.43
CA LEU A 57 6.37 -9.95 -7.08
C LEU A 57 5.72 -10.39 -8.40
N VAL A 58 4.39 -10.41 -8.48
CA VAL A 58 3.65 -10.70 -9.71
C VAL A 58 3.93 -9.66 -10.80
N MET A 59 4.05 -8.38 -10.43
CA MET A 59 4.33 -7.28 -11.36
C MET A 59 5.83 -7.14 -11.69
N GLY A 60 6.70 -7.98 -11.12
CA GLY A 60 8.15 -7.91 -11.30
C GLY A 60 8.81 -6.73 -10.55
N ALA A 61 8.09 -6.13 -9.59
CA ALA A 61 8.56 -5.03 -8.78
C ALA A 61 9.48 -5.51 -7.64
N CYS A 62 10.19 -4.56 -7.02
CA CYS A 62 10.99 -4.79 -5.82
C CYS A 62 10.17 -4.50 -4.55
N VAL A 63 10.21 -5.41 -3.57
CA VAL A 63 9.66 -5.17 -2.23
C VAL A 63 10.76 -4.63 -1.32
N CYS A 64 10.57 -3.43 -0.80
CA CYS A 64 11.46 -2.77 0.14
C CYS A 64 10.91 -2.98 1.56
N ILE A 65 11.58 -3.79 2.38
CA ILE A 65 11.11 -4.16 3.72
C ILE A 65 12.00 -3.47 4.77
N PRO A 66 11.54 -2.40 5.44
CA PRO A 66 12.27 -1.79 6.53
C PRO A 66 12.28 -2.71 7.76
N SER A 67 13.42 -2.77 8.45
CA SER A 67 13.50 -3.32 9.80
C SER A 67 12.69 -2.47 10.80
N ASP A 68 12.42 -3.00 11.99
CA ASP A 68 11.61 -2.28 12.99
C ASP A 68 12.23 -0.96 13.43
N THR A 69 13.57 -0.87 13.47
CA THR A 69 14.28 0.39 13.74
C THR A 69 14.15 1.36 12.57
N GLN A 70 14.26 0.89 11.34
CA GLN A 70 14.06 1.71 10.14
C GLN A 70 12.62 2.24 10.04
N LYS A 71 11.61 1.48 10.47
CA LYS A 71 10.22 1.96 10.49
C LYS A 71 10.00 3.19 11.38
N GLN A 72 10.85 3.42 12.38
CA GLN A 72 10.77 4.62 13.22
C GLN A 72 11.12 5.90 12.44
N ASP A 73 12.00 5.78 11.44
CA ASP A 73 12.27 6.81 10.43
C ASP A 73 11.75 6.34 9.06
N PHE A 74 10.42 6.35 8.92
CA PHE A 74 9.78 5.84 7.72
C PHE A 74 10.16 6.63 6.47
N VAL A 75 10.25 7.97 6.57
CA VAL A 75 10.66 8.84 5.45
C VAL A 75 12.10 8.54 5.04
N GLY A 76 13.03 8.46 6.00
CA GLY A 76 14.41 8.09 5.73
C GLY A 76 14.53 6.71 5.12
N SER A 77 13.68 5.76 5.53
CA SER A 77 13.62 4.43 4.93
C SER A 77 13.16 4.47 3.48
N VAL A 78 12.11 5.23 3.16
CA VAL A 78 11.65 5.42 1.77
C VAL A 78 12.79 5.95 0.90
N ALA A 79 13.53 6.95 1.39
CA ALA A 79 14.68 7.50 0.69
C ALA A 79 15.82 6.48 0.56
N ALA A 80 16.21 5.79 1.63
CA ALA A 80 17.30 4.81 1.64
C ALA A 80 17.03 3.64 0.67
N PHE A 81 15.79 3.16 0.62
CA PHE A 81 15.40 2.11 -0.30
C PHE A 81 15.13 2.60 -1.72
N GLN A 82 15.15 3.91 -1.96
CA GLN A 82 14.69 4.55 -3.20
C GLN A 82 13.26 4.08 -3.54
N ALA A 83 12.41 3.90 -2.54
CA ALA A 83 11.04 3.45 -2.75
C ALA A 83 10.27 4.53 -3.51
N ASN A 84 9.53 4.11 -4.54
CA ASN A 84 8.82 4.99 -5.45
C ASN A 84 7.32 4.69 -5.52
N TRP A 85 6.86 3.67 -4.79
CA TRP A 85 5.47 3.25 -4.71
C TRP A 85 5.10 2.94 -3.25
N ALA A 86 3.95 3.42 -2.79
CA ALA A 86 3.43 3.16 -1.45
C ALA A 86 1.90 3.03 -1.44
N PHE A 87 1.36 2.34 -0.43
CA PHE A 87 -0.05 2.34 -0.10
C PHE A 87 -0.25 2.90 1.31
N PHE A 88 -1.08 3.94 1.46
CA PHE A 88 -1.45 4.50 2.76
C PHE A 88 -2.95 4.36 3.04
N THR A 89 -3.31 4.18 4.30
CA THR A 89 -4.66 4.57 4.72
C THR A 89 -4.76 6.09 4.77
N PRO A 90 -5.96 6.69 4.66
CA PRO A 90 -6.15 8.11 4.90
C PRO A 90 -5.54 8.60 6.21
N ALA A 91 -5.65 7.81 7.29
CA ALA A 91 -4.97 8.12 8.56
C ALA A 91 -3.44 8.27 8.43
N VAL A 92 -2.77 7.35 7.74
CA VAL A 92 -1.32 7.43 7.50
C VAL A 92 -0.98 8.62 6.59
N ALA A 93 -1.76 8.83 5.53
CA ALA A 93 -1.54 9.93 4.58
C ALA A 93 -1.66 11.32 5.21
N ARG A 94 -2.37 11.46 6.35
CA ARG A 94 -2.50 12.71 7.10
C ARG A 94 -1.28 13.05 7.96
N VAL A 95 -0.47 12.06 8.33
CA VAL A 95 0.68 12.24 9.23
C VAL A 95 1.85 12.89 8.50
N PHE A 96 1.94 12.67 7.19
CA PHE A 96 3.11 12.98 6.38
C PHE A 96 2.91 14.21 5.50
N ASP A 97 3.98 15.00 5.32
CA ASP A 97 4.05 16.03 4.29
C ASP A 97 4.58 15.39 2.99
N PRO A 98 3.87 15.50 1.85
CA PRO A 98 4.33 14.96 0.57
C PRO A 98 5.72 15.45 0.15
N SER A 99 6.12 16.65 0.58
CA SER A 99 7.42 17.23 0.25
C SER A 99 8.59 16.48 0.89
N ASP A 100 8.36 15.68 1.92
CA ASP A 100 9.37 14.81 2.54
C ASP A 100 9.75 13.61 1.65
N PHE A 101 8.88 13.24 0.70
CA PHE A 101 9.00 12.02 -0.10
C PHE A 101 9.59 12.32 -1.48
N LYS A 102 10.91 12.49 -1.57
CA LYS A 102 11.58 12.88 -2.83
C LYS A 102 11.58 11.80 -3.92
N THR A 103 11.47 10.52 -3.54
CA THR A 103 11.53 9.39 -4.48
C THR A 103 10.16 8.80 -4.82
N LEU A 104 9.14 9.12 -4.03
CA LEU A 104 7.79 8.59 -4.19
C LEU A 104 7.15 9.16 -5.46
N ARG A 105 6.65 8.29 -6.33
CA ARG A 105 6.01 8.66 -7.60
C ARG A 105 4.53 8.28 -7.63
N THR A 106 4.19 7.16 -7.01
CA THR A 106 2.82 6.65 -6.95
C THR A 106 2.42 6.43 -5.50
N LEU A 107 1.27 6.98 -5.13
CA LEU A 107 0.64 6.72 -3.83
C LEU A 107 -0.77 6.21 -4.05
N VAL A 108 -1.03 5.00 -3.57
CA VAL A 108 -2.39 4.47 -3.46
C VAL A 108 -2.93 4.79 -2.07
N VAL A 109 -4.17 5.27 -1.99
CA VAL A 109 -4.85 5.55 -0.72
C VAL A 109 -6.15 4.78 -0.65
N GLY A 110 -6.38 4.06 0.45
CA GLY A 110 -7.60 3.25 0.62
C GLY A 110 -7.77 2.64 2.00
N GLY A 111 -8.84 1.88 2.20
CA GLY A 111 -9.15 1.20 3.47
C GLY A 111 -9.91 2.04 4.50
N GLU A 112 -10.06 3.36 4.29
CA GLU A 112 -10.92 4.24 5.08
C GLU A 112 -11.62 5.26 4.18
N ALA A 113 -12.56 6.02 4.74
CA ALA A 113 -13.15 7.16 4.04
C ALA A 113 -12.08 8.24 3.76
N ILE A 114 -11.98 8.65 2.51
CA ILE A 114 -11.04 9.68 2.05
C ILE A 114 -11.75 11.04 2.02
N THR A 115 -11.11 12.10 2.51
CA THR A 115 -11.65 13.46 2.45
C THR A 115 -10.98 14.27 1.34
N LYS A 116 -11.59 15.40 0.96
CA LYS A 116 -11.00 16.33 -0.03
C LYS A 116 -9.63 16.86 0.42
N LYS A 117 -9.38 16.91 1.72
CA LYS A 117 -8.11 17.41 2.28
C LYS A 117 -6.96 16.49 1.89
N GLU A 118 -7.05 15.18 2.15
CA GLU A 118 -5.99 14.23 1.77
C GLU A 118 -5.73 14.25 0.26
N LEU A 119 -6.81 14.31 -0.54
CA LEU A 119 -6.68 14.41 -1.99
C LEU A 119 -5.92 15.68 -2.41
N SER A 120 -6.28 16.83 -1.85
CA SER A 120 -5.62 18.10 -2.19
C SER A 120 -4.15 18.13 -1.79
N THR A 121 -3.78 17.47 -0.69
CA THR A 121 -2.41 17.41 -0.18
C THR A 121 -1.51 16.61 -1.13
N TRP A 122 -1.95 15.43 -1.58
CA TRP A 122 -1.06 14.50 -2.30
C TRP A 122 -1.12 14.62 -3.82
N ARG A 123 -2.25 15.04 -4.39
CA ARG A 123 -2.50 14.96 -5.85
C ARG A 123 -1.53 15.75 -6.73
N SER A 124 -0.85 16.75 -6.19
CA SER A 124 0.11 17.59 -6.95
C SER A 124 1.53 17.04 -6.95
N THR A 125 1.82 16.06 -6.08
CA THR A 125 3.19 15.59 -5.83
C THR A 125 3.42 14.19 -6.40
N VAL A 126 2.38 13.37 -6.47
CA VAL A 126 2.44 11.97 -6.89
C VAL A 126 1.27 11.62 -7.78
N ASN A 127 1.38 10.50 -8.50
CA ASN A 127 0.24 9.81 -9.08
C ASN A 127 -0.62 9.25 -7.93
N LEU A 128 -1.65 9.99 -7.57
CA LEU A 128 -2.56 9.64 -6.48
C LEU A 128 -3.69 8.76 -6.99
N ILE A 129 -3.81 7.56 -6.43
CA ILE A 129 -4.82 6.56 -6.82
C ILE A 129 -5.66 6.20 -5.60
N LEU A 130 -6.98 6.10 -5.78
CA LEU A 130 -7.89 5.71 -4.71
C LEU A 130 -8.26 4.24 -4.88
N ALA A 131 -8.14 3.48 -3.80
CA ALA A 131 -8.47 2.06 -3.77
C ALA A 131 -9.58 1.79 -2.75
N TYR A 132 -10.51 0.93 -3.15
CA TYR A 132 -11.57 0.42 -2.29
C TYR A 132 -11.75 -1.07 -2.55
N GLY A 133 -11.84 -1.85 -1.47
CA GLY A 133 -12.16 -3.26 -1.50
C GLY A 133 -12.22 -3.81 -0.08
N PRO A 134 -13.21 -4.65 0.26
CA PRO A 134 -13.15 -5.47 1.47
C PRO A 134 -12.11 -6.59 1.31
N THR A 135 -11.85 -7.31 2.40
CA THR A 135 -10.96 -8.48 2.35
C THR A 135 -11.60 -9.65 1.59
N GLU A 136 -12.92 -9.82 1.67
CA GLU A 136 -13.73 -10.85 0.99
C GLU A 136 -13.84 -10.66 -0.53
#